data_AF-A0AAW9IKG1-F1
#
_entry.id   AF-A0AAW9IKG1-F1
#
_cell.length_a   1.000
_cell.length_b   1.000
_cell.length_c   1.000
_cell.angle_alpha   90.00
_cell.angle_beta   90.00
_cell.angle_gamma   90.00
#
_symmetry.space_group_name_H-M   'P 1'
#
loop_
_entity.id
_entity.type
_entity.pdbx_description
1 polymer ?
#
loop_
_entity_poly.entity_id
_entity_poly.type
_entity_poly.pdbx_seq_one_letter_code
_entity_poly.pdbx_strand_id
1 'polypeptide(L)'
;MNFQLTREQELVRQMAREFTINEVNPIAAEIDETERFPMENVEKMAKLGMLGIPFSKEYGGAGGDTLSYILTVEELSKACGTTGVIVSAHTSLCASLIEQFGTKDQKERYLKDLATGKKLGAFGLTEPGAGTD
;
A
#
# COMPACT_ATOMS: atom_id res chain seq x y z
N MET A 1 3.84 -29.30 -3.76
CA MET A 1 3.54 -27.89 -3.40
C MET A 1 4.80 -27.28 -2.80
N ASN A 2 5.13 -26.03 -3.15
CA ASN A 2 6.23 -25.30 -2.54
C ASN A 2 5.64 -24.13 -1.72
N PHE A 3 5.95 -24.08 -0.44
CA PHE A 3 5.45 -23.06 0.51
C PHE A 3 6.52 -22.02 0.87
N GLN A 4 7.71 -22.12 0.29
CA GLN A 4 8.77 -21.14 0.49
C GLN A 4 8.52 -19.89 -0.33
N LEU A 5 8.84 -18.73 0.24
CA LEU A 5 8.88 -17.47 -0.49
C LEU A 5 10.00 -17.51 -1.53
N THR A 6 9.80 -16.78 -2.63
CA THR A 6 10.89 -16.49 -3.56
C THR A 6 11.91 -15.57 -2.89
N ARG A 7 13.12 -15.52 -3.44
CA ARG A 7 14.15 -14.58 -2.96
C ARG A 7 13.67 -13.13 -3.03
N GLU A 8 12.93 -12.75 -4.06
CA GLU A 8 12.39 -11.40 -4.22
C GLU A 8 11.34 -11.08 -3.15
N GLN A 9 10.40 -12.00 -2.90
CA GLN A 9 9.41 -11.86 -1.83
C GLN A 9 10.05 -11.76 -0.45
N GLU A 10 11.11 -12.53 -0.18
CA GLU A 10 11.86 -12.47 1.07
C GLU A 10 12.56 -11.11 1.26
N LEU A 11 13.16 -10.56 0.20
CA LEU A 11 13.77 -9.23 0.23
C LEU A 11 12.73 -8.13 0.50
N VAL A 12 11.55 -8.21 -0.13
CA VAL A 12 10.45 -7.27 0.12
C VAL A 12 9.97 -7.37 1.57
N ARG A 13 9.79 -8.60 2.09
CA ARG A 13 9.41 -8.82 3.49
C ARG A 13 10.43 -8.23 4.45
N GLN A 14 11.73 -8.45 4.20
CA GLN A 14 12.79 -7.91 5.04
C GLN A 14 12.78 -6.37 5.03
N MET A 15 12.68 -5.75 3.86
CA MET A 15 12.59 -4.29 3.73
C MET A 15 11.38 -3.73 4.47
N ALA A 16 10.20 -4.34 4.30
CA ALA A 16 8.98 -3.92 4.99
C ALA A 16 9.11 -4.07 6.51
N ARG A 17 9.74 -5.15 6.99
CA ARG A 17 10.03 -5.35 8.42
C ARG A 17 10.96 -4.30 8.98
N GLU A 18 12.07 -4.02 8.31
CA GLU A 18 13.03 -3.01 8.76
C GLU A 18 12.39 -1.62 8.78
N PHE A 19 11.61 -1.26 7.78
CA PHE A 19 10.81 -0.04 7.78
C PHE A 19 9.81 -0.01 8.93
N THR A 20 9.12 -1.12 9.19
CA THR A 20 8.14 -1.22 10.28
C THR A 20 8.80 -0.96 11.63
N ILE A 21 9.95 -1.59 11.90
CA ILE A 21 10.67 -1.46 13.17
C ILE A 21 11.18 -0.02 13.37
N ASN A 22 11.75 0.57 12.32
CA ASN A 22 12.48 1.83 12.43
C ASN A 22 11.60 3.08 12.26
N GLU A 23 10.51 2.98 11.49
CA GLU A 23 9.72 4.15 11.08
C GLU A 23 8.28 4.07 11.61
N VAL A 24 7.66 2.89 11.56
CA VAL A 24 6.24 2.73 11.94
C VAL A 24 6.07 2.55 13.44
N ASN A 25 6.81 1.60 14.03
CA ASN A 25 6.69 1.23 15.44
C ASN A 25 6.93 2.39 16.41
N PRO A 26 7.92 3.30 16.20
CA PRO A 26 8.18 4.38 17.15
C PRO A 26 7.02 5.36 17.35
N ILE A 27 6.15 5.53 16.35
CA ILE A 27 5.02 6.47 16.40
C ILE A 27 3.66 5.77 16.50
N ALA A 28 3.60 4.45 16.43
CA ALA A 28 2.33 3.71 16.35
C ALA A 28 1.37 4.01 17.51
N ALA A 29 1.88 4.04 18.75
CA ALA A 29 1.07 4.35 19.93
C ALA A 29 0.60 5.82 19.98
N GLU A 30 1.41 6.75 19.49
CA GLU A 30 1.03 8.17 19.39
C GLU A 30 -0.08 8.35 18.33
N ILE A 31 0.02 7.66 17.19
CA ILE A 31 -1.00 7.71 16.14
C ILE A 31 -2.34 7.18 16.64
N ASP A 32 -2.32 6.10 17.43
CA ASP A 32 -3.53 5.55 18.05
C ASP A 32 -4.18 6.57 18.99
N GLU A 33 -3.40 7.15 19.91
CA GLU A 33 -3.94 8.08 20.92
C GLU A 33 -4.36 9.44 20.37
N THR A 34 -3.67 9.93 19.33
CA THR A 34 -3.94 11.27 18.77
C THR A 34 -4.87 11.25 17.57
N GLU A 35 -5.19 10.06 17.02
CA GLU A 35 -6.02 9.85 15.83
C GLU A 35 -5.55 10.64 14.58
N ARG A 36 -4.31 11.15 14.58
CA ARG A 36 -3.79 11.91 13.46
C ARG A 36 -3.37 10.98 12.33
N PHE A 37 -3.47 11.47 11.09
CA PHE A 37 -3.00 10.72 9.94
C PHE A 37 -1.45 10.72 9.87
N PRO A 38 -0.78 9.55 9.78
CA PRO A 38 0.68 9.44 9.83
C PRO A 38 1.34 9.79 8.48
N MET A 39 1.23 11.06 8.05
CA MET A 39 1.79 11.52 6.77
C MET A 39 3.29 11.24 6.64
N GLU A 40 4.04 11.30 7.74
CA GLU A 40 5.47 11.01 7.76
C GLU A 40 5.79 9.56 7.33
N ASN A 41 4.94 8.59 7.71
CA ASN A 41 5.09 7.21 7.26
C ASN A 41 4.69 7.09 5.79
N VAL A 42 3.59 7.74 5.39
CA VAL A 42 3.10 7.70 4.01
C VAL A 42 4.13 8.23 3.02
N GLU A 43 4.75 9.37 3.32
CA GLU A 43 5.80 9.94 2.46
C GLU A 43 7.02 9.04 2.34
N LYS A 44 7.44 8.39 3.43
CA LYS A 44 8.55 7.45 3.39
C LYS A 44 8.19 6.17 2.62
N MET A 45 6.99 5.63 2.83
CA MET A 45 6.46 4.49 2.07
C MET A 45 6.39 4.79 0.57
N ALA A 46 5.94 5.99 0.18
CA ALA A 46 5.93 6.43 -1.22
C ALA A 46 7.33 6.44 -1.83
N LYS A 47 8.33 6.98 -1.13
CA LYS A 47 9.73 7.01 -1.58
C LYS A 47 10.33 5.60 -1.73
N LEU A 48 9.87 4.65 -0.92
CA LEU A 48 10.27 3.24 -1.00
C LEU A 48 9.46 2.42 -2.03
N GLY A 49 8.51 3.04 -2.72
CA GLY A 49 7.65 2.37 -3.70
C GLY A 49 6.61 1.43 -3.09
N MET A 50 6.38 1.49 -1.78
CA MET A 50 5.49 0.57 -1.06
C MET A 50 4.01 0.73 -1.44
N LEU A 51 3.61 1.92 -1.93
CA LEU A 51 2.24 2.20 -2.39
C LEU A 51 1.97 1.71 -3.82
N GLY A 52 3.02 1.32 -4.55
CA GLY A 52 2.94 0.89 -5.94
C GLY A 52 3.50 -0.50 -6.19
N ILE A 53 3.62 -1.35 -5.16
CA ILE A 53 4.28 -2.66 -5.26
C ILE A 53 3.76 -3.50 -6.43
N PRO A 54 2.45 -3.78 -6.56
CA PRO A 54 1.97 -4.71 -7.57
C PRO A 54 1.92 -4.09 -8.99
N PHE A 55 2.09 -2.77 -9.11
CA PHE A 55 1.88 -2.06 -10.36
C PHE A 55 3.14 -2.08 -11.23
N SER A 56 2.93 -2.09 -12.55
CA SER A 56 4.03 -2.14 -13.51
C SER A 56 4.92 -0.89 -13.45
N LYS A 57 6.19 -1.06 -13.80
CA LYS A 57 7.16 0.05 -13.88
C LYS A 57 6.77 1.10 -14.94
N GLU A 58 6.00 0.74 -15.96
CA GLU A 58 5.47 1.66 -16.98
C GLU A 58 4.61 2.77 -16.34
N TYR A 59 3.85 2.44 -15.30
CA TYR A 59 3.04 3.38 -14.53
C TYR A 59 3.74 3.89 -13.27
N GLY A 60 5.06 3.66 -13.12
CA GLY A 60 5.81 4.11 -11.95
C GLY A 60 5.65 3.24 -10.70
N GLY A 61 5.07 2.03 -10.84
CA GLY A 61 5.05 1.04 -9.76
C GLY A 61 6.39 0.31 -9.58
N ALA A 62 6.48 -0.51 -8.53
CA ALA A 62 7.70 -1.27 -8.24
C ALA A 62 7.85 -2.53 -9.10
N GLY A 63 6.74 -3.04 -9.66
CA GLY A 63 6.70 -4.25 -10.48
C GLY A 63 6.85 -5.55 -9.70
N GLY A 64 6.48 -5.55 -8.41
CA GLY A 64 6.39 -6.74 -7.58
C GLY A 64 5.10 -7.53 -7.82
N ASP A 65 5.00 -8.70 -7.19
CA ASP A 65 3.81 -9.53 -7.26
C ASP A 65 2.82 -9.26 -6.11
N THR A 66 1.62 -9.83 -6.20
CA THR A 66 0.60 -9.71 -5.16
C THR A 66 1.10 -10.21 -3.81
N LEU A 67 1.89 -11.28 -3.77
CA LEU A 67 2.40 -11.81 -2.50
C LEU A 67 3.40 -10.85 -1.84
N SER A 68 4.28 -10.21 -2.61
CA SER A 68 5.19 -9.17 -2.12
C SER A 68 4.43 -7.97 -1.53
N TYR A 69 3.34 -7.56 -2.19
CA TYR A 69 2.42 -6.55 -1.65
C TYR A 69 1.80 -7.00 -0.32
N ILE A 70 1.26 -8.22 -0.25
CA ILE A 70 0.62 -8.75 0.96
C ILE A 70 1.62 -8.90 2.12
N LEU A 71 2.86 -9.33 1.85
CA LEU A 71 3.92 -9.39 2.85
C LEU A 71 4.24 -8.01 3.42
N THR A 72 4.19 -6.96 2.58
CA THR A 72 4.38 -5.57 3.04
C THR A 72 3.25 -5.15 3.98
N VAL A 73 1.99 -5.42 3.59
CA VAL A 73 0.82 -5.14 4.46
C VAL A 73 0.92 -5.91 5.78
N GLU A 74 1.30 -7.18 5.73
CA GLU A 74 1.48 -8.03 6.92
C GLU A 74 2.52 -7.45 7.87
N GLU A 75 3.72 -7.12 7.38
CA GLU A 75 4.80 -6.59 8.22
C GLU A 75 4.41 -5.24 8.84
N LEU A 76 3.87 -4.29 8.07
CA LEU A 76 3.42 -2.99 8.60
C LEU A 76 2.38 -3.14 9.71
N SER A 77 1.44 -4.07 9.51
CA SER A 77 0.33 -4.32 10.44
C SER A 77 0.79 -4.95 11.76
N LYS A 78 2.00 -5.50 11.84
CA LYS A 78 2.57 -6.00 13.11
C LYS A 78 2.82 -4.89 14.12
N ALA A 79 3.02 -3.65 13.67
CA ALA A 79 3.21 -2.49 14.53
C ALA A 79 2.02 -1.52 14.52
N CYS A 80 1.41 -1.27 13.36
CA CYS A 80 0.34 -0.29 13.25
C CYS A 80 -0.69 -0.70 12.18
N GLY A 81 -1.90 -1.09 12.63
CA GLY A 81 -3.01 -1.42 11.73
C GLY A 81 -3.40 -0.27 10.80
N THR A 82 -3.37 0.98 11.30
CA THR A 82 -3.61 2.19 10.49
C THR A 82 -2.63 2.31 9.32
N THR A 83 -1.34 2.06 9.55
CA THR A 83 -0.34 2.14 8.47
C THR A 83 -0.54 1.01 7.45
N GLY A 84 -0.82 -0.21 7.91
CA GLY A 84 -1.14 -1.35 7.03
C GLY A 84 -2.37 -1.10 6.16
N VAL A 85 -3.46 -0.58 6.75
CA VAL A 85 -4.71 -0.31 6.01
C VAL A 85 -4.58 0.86 5.03
N ILE A 86 -3.74 1.87 5.30
CA ILE A 86 -3.45 2.94 4.33
C ILE A 86 -2.89 2.34 3.04
N VAL A 87 -1.88 1.46 3.13
CA VAL A 87 -1.31 0.79 1.95
C VAL A 87 -2.37 -0.11 1.30
N SER A 88 -3.13 -0.86 2.09
CA SER A 88 -4.10 -1.82 1.56
C SER A 88 -5.28 -1.16 0.85
N ALA A 89 -5.93 -0.18 1.47
CA ALA A 89 -7.06 0.54 0.88
C ALA A 89 -6.63 1.33 -0.36
N HIS A 90 -5.49 2.02 -0.29
CA HIS A 90 -4.91 2.73 -1.43
C HIS A 90 -4.72 1.78 -2.64
N THR A 91 -4.02 0.67 -2.40
CA THR A 91 -3.55 -0.23 -3.46
C THR A 91 -4.69 -1.08 -3.99
N SER A 92 -5.40 -1.79 -3.10
CA SER A 92 -6.37 -2.82 -3.49
C SER A 92 -7.76 -2.29 -3.80
N LEU A 93 -8.18 -1.16 -3.23
CA LEU A 93 -9.55 -0.66 -3.43
C LEU A 93 -9.62 0.48 -4.45
N CYS A 94 -8.52 1.24 -4.65
CA CYS A 94 -8.51 2.37 -5.58
C CYS A 94 -7.61 2.11 -6.79
N ALA A 95 -6.30 1.97 -6.57
CA ALA A 95 -5.33 1.96 -7.66
C ALA A 95 -5.47 0.69 -8.54
N SER A 96 -5.74 -0.47 -7.96
CA SER A 96 -5.99 -1.73 -8.67
C SER A 96 -7.17 -1.65 -9.63
N LEU A 97 -8.25 -0.93 -9.27
CA LEU A 97 -9.44 -0.80 -10.13
C LEU A 97 -9.13 0.05 -11.36
N ILE A 98 -8.34 1.10 -11.19
CA ILE A 98 -7.86 1.92 -12.32
C ILE A 98 -6.90 1.11 -13.19
N GLU A 99 -6.01 0.32 -12.59
CA GLU A 99 -5.14 -0.58 -13.35
C GLU A 99 -5.93 -1.63 -14.13
N GLN A 100 -6.94 -2.23 -13.54
CA GLN A 100 -7.70 -3.32 -14.15
C GLN A 100 -8.70 -2.82 -15.21
N PHE A 101 -9.44 -1.75 -14.91
CA PHE A 101 -10.59 -1.31 -15.69
C PHE A 101 -10.41 0.03 -16.38
N GLY A 102 -9.35 0.78 -16.06
CA GLY A 102 -9.08 2.08 -16.68
C GLY A 102 -8.70 1.96 -18.15
N THR A 103 -9.07 2.96 -18.95
CA THR A 103 -8.49 3.17 -20.28
C THR A 103 -7.01 3.54 -20.16
N LYS A 104 -6.27 3.48 -21.27
CA LYS A 104 -4.87 3.92 -21.30
C LYS A 104 -4.71 5.35 -20.75
N ASP A 105 -5.56 6.28 -21.19
CA ASP A 105 -5.52 7.67 -20.75
C ASP A 105 -5.84 7.83 -19.25
N GLN A 106 -6.74 7.00 -18.71
CA GLN A 106 -7.04 6.99 -17.28
C GLN A 106 -5.87 6.46 -16.45
N LYS A 107 -5.20 5.39 -16.89
CA LYS A 107 -4.01 4.86 -16.20
C LYS A 107 -2.85 5.86 -16.24
N GLU A 108 -2.60 6.45 -17.40
CA GLU A 108 -1.59 7.50 -17.57
C GLU A 108 -1.85 8.70 -16.64
N ARG A 109 -3.11 9.12 -16.51
CA ARG A 109 -3.47 10.28 -15.71
C ARG A 109 -3.52 10.02 -14.20
N TYR A 110 -4.01 8.85 -13.78
CA TYR A 110 -4.33 8.57 -12.38
C TYR A 110 -3.43 7.51 -11.76
N LEU A 111 -3.21 6.38 -12.44
CA LEU A 111 -2.42 5.28 -11.88
C LEU A 111 -0.97 5.70 -11.64
N LYS A 112 -0.39 6.56 -12.50
CA LYS A 112 0.97 7.09 -12.29
C LYS A 112 1.12 7.88 -10.99
N ASP A 113 0.18 8.77 -10.69
CA ASP A 113 0.20 9.56 -9.44
C ASP A 113 -0.03 8.64 -8.21
N LEU A 114 -0.84 7.59 -8.35
CA LEU A 114 -1.14 6.64 -7.28
C LEU A 114 0.04 5.70 -7.00
N ALA A 115 0.57 5.04 -8.03
CA ALA A 115 1.66 4.08 -7.92
C ALA A 115 2.95 4.70 -7.37
N THR A 116 3.19 5.98 -7.66
CA THR A 116 4.33 6.73 -7.10
C THR A 116 4.07 7.27 -5.69
N GLY A 117 2.85 7.13 -5.16
CA GLY A 117 2.46 7.69 -3.87
C GLY A 117 2.32 9.22 -3.85
N LYS A 118 2.38 9.89 -5.01
CA LYS A 118 2.15 11.34 -5.12
C LYS A 118 0.73 11.72 -4.71
N LYS A 119 -0.22 10.82 -4.92
CA LYS A 119 -1.59 10.92 -4.41
C LYS A 119 -1.96 9.65 -3.66
N LEU A 120 -2.89 9.78 -2.72
CA LEU A 120 -3.57 8.65 -2.11
C LEU A 120 -4.91 8.39 -2.79
N GLY A 121 -5.20 7.11 -3.01
CA GLY A 121 -6.49 6.65 -3.49
C GLY A 121 -7.44 6.34 -2.33
N ALA A 122 -8.73 6.54 -2.57
CA ALA A 122 -9.80 6.14 -1.68
C ALA A 122 -10.90 5.45 -2.51
N PHE A 123 -11.73 4.66 -1.86
CA PHE A 123 -12.81 3.91 -2.49
C PHE A 123 -14.12 4.20 -1.76
N GLY A 124 -15.02 4.92 -2.44
CA GLY A 124 -16.36 5.20 -1.95
C GLY A 124 -17.34 4.19 -2.51
N LEU A 125 -17.73 3.22 -1.67
CA LEU A 125 -18.77 2.24 -1.99
C LEU A 125 -19.89 2.28 -0.95
N THR A 126 -19.53 2.22 0.33
CA THR A 126 -20.49 2.22 1.43
C THR A 126 -21.23 3.55 1.53
N GLU A 127 -22.54 3.48 1.70
CA GLU A 127 -23.45 4.61 1.92
C GLU A 127 -24.21 4.43 3.25
N PRO A 128 -24.86 5.48 3.80
CA PRO A 128 -25.60 5.36 5.07
C PRO A 128 -26.66 4.25 5.12
N GLY A 129 -27.20 3.86 3.97
CA GLY A 129 -28.19 2.78 3.83
C GLY A 129 -27.71 1.54 3.09
N ALA A 130 -26.43 1.46 2.68
CA ALA A 130 -25.94 0.35 1.85
C ALA A 130 -24.51 -0.05 2.22
N GLY A 131 -24.35 -1.31 2.67
CA GLY A 131 -23.06 -1.88 3.09
C GLY A 131 -22.95 -3.38 2.80
N THR A 132 -23.76 -4.20 3.47
CA THR A 132 -23.79 -5.66 3.24
C THR A 132 -24.77 -6.11 2.16
N ASP A 133 -25.84 -5.33 1.95
CA ASP A 133 -27.00 -5.63 1.08
C ASP A 133 -26.64 -5.74 -0.41
#